data_AF-X0US73-F1
#
_entry.id   AF-X0US73-F1
#
_cell.length_a   1.000
_cell.length_b   1.000
_cell.length_c   1.000
_cell.angle_alpha   90.00
_cell.angle_beta   90.00
_cell.angle_gamma   90.00
#
_symmetry.space_group_name_H-M   'P 1'
#
loop_
_entity.id
_entity.type
_entity.pdbx_description
1 polymer ?
#
loop_
_entity_poly.entity_id
_entity_poly.type
_entity_poly.pdbx_seq_one_letter_code
_entity_poly.pdbx_strand_id
1 'polypeptide(L)' 'MANKNICPICGVDRLTDFFAVKDIPVHVCILFDTQEDARRAPKGDIVLTYCHGCGFIFNR' A
#
# COMPACT_ATOMS: atom_id res chain seq x y z
N MET A 1 1.89 11.57 10.32
CA MET A 1 0.94 10.82 9.48
C MET A 1 0.93 11.50 8.13
N ALA A 2 1.34 10.83 7.05
CA ALA A 2 1.37 11.45 5.72
C ALA A 2 -0.05 11.80 5.27
N ASN A 3 -0.25 13.01 4.75
CA ASN A 3 -1.54 13.44 4.23
C ASN A 3 -1.81 12.65 2.94
N LYS A 4 -2.64 11.59 3.04
CA LYS A 4 -2.94 10.67 1.93
C LYS A 4 -3.64 11.34 0.74
N ASN A 5 -3.98 12.62 0.83
CA ASN A 5 -4.69 13.37 -0.22
C ASN A 5 -3.74 14.07 -1.21
N ILE A 6 -2.43 14.07 -0.95
CA ILE A 6 -1.44 14.70 -1.84
C ILE A 6 -0.31 13.72 -2.15
N CYS A 7 0.33 13.92 -3.30
CA CYS A 7 1.53 13.17 -3.65
C CYS A 7 2.64 13.45 -2.61
N PRO A 8 3.25 12.42 -2.00
CA PRO A 8 4.30 12.62 -1.01
C PRO A 8 5.61 13.17 -1.59
N ILE A 9 5.75 13.16 -2.92
CA ILE A 9 6.96 13.61 -3.63
C ILE A 9 6.82 15.04 -4.15
N CYS A 10 5.71 15.36 -4.83
CA CYS A 10 5.53 16.68 -5.47
C CYS A 10 4.43 17.55 -4.86
N GLY A 11 3.67 17.03 -3.88
CA GLY A 11 2.60 17.78 -3.21
C GLY A 11 1.31 17.99 -4.01
N VAL A 12 1.26 17.57 -5.28
CA VAL A 12 0.05 17.66 -6.14
C VAL A 12 -1.03 16.68 -5.66
N ASP A 13 -2.30 17.11 -5.69
CA ASP A 13 -3.49 16.36 -5.28
C ASP A 13 -4.22 15.65 -6.43
N ARG A 14 -3.84 15.92 -7.68
CA ARG A 14 -4.33 15.21 -8.86
C ARG A 14 -3.79 13.78 -8.90
N LEU A 15 -4.55 12.88 -8.29
CA LEU A 15 -4.21 11.49 -8.04
C LEU A 15 -5.28 10.55 -8.62
N THR A 16 -4.87 9.37 -9.08
CA THR A 16 -5.79 8.29 -9.48
C THR A 16 -5.39 6.98 -8.84
N ASP A 17 -6.26 6.44 -8.01
CA ASP A 17 -6.14 5.08 -7.51
C ASP A 17 -6.50 4.12 -8.67
N PHE A 18 -5.60 3.19 -8.98
CA PHE A 18 -5.76 2.32 -10.16
C PHE A 18 -5.66 0.82 -9.82
N PHE A 19 -5.21 0.48 -8.62
CA PHE A 19 -5.15 -0.89 -8.14
C PHE A 19 -5.45 -0.94 -6.65
N ALA A 20 -6.28 -1.90 -6.23
CA ALA A 20 -6.59 -2.13 -4.84
C ALA A 20 -6.61 -3.63 -4.55
N VAL A 21 -5.93 -4.02 -3.47
CA VAL A 21 -6.01 -5.35 -2.89
C VAL A 21 -6.07 -5.21 -1.38
N LYS A 22 -6.96 -5.98 -0.75
CA LYS A 22 -7.25 -5.87 0.69
C LYS A 22 -6.84 -7.13 1.43
N ASP A 23 -6.61 -6.98 2.73
CA ASP A 23 -6.37 -8.10 3.65
C ASP A 23 -5.24 -9.04 3.19
N ILE A 24 -4.13 -8.49 2.69
CA ILE A 24 -2.96 -9.27 2.26
C ILE A 24 -1.84 -9.22 3.29
N PRO A 25 -1.03 -10.30 3.41
CA PRO A 25 0.14 -10.28 4.29
C PRO A 25 1.11 -9.15 3.94
N VAL A 26 1.51 -8.35 4.93
CA VAL A 26 2.39 -7.18 4.71
C VAL A 26 3.86 -7.55 4.55
N HIS A 27 4.22 -8.78 4.87
CA HIS A 27 5.59 -9.29 4.76
C HIS A 27 5.69 -10.31 3.62
N VAL A 28 6.78 -10.21 2.87
CA VAL A 28 7.11 -11.13 1.78
C VAL A 28 8.23 -12.06 2.25
N CYS A 29 8.19 -13.33 1.82
CA CYS A 29 9.21 -14.34 2.15
C CYS A 29 9.41 -14.63 3.65
N ILE A 30 8.40 -14.39 4.48
CA ILE A 30 8.42 -14.86 5.87
C ILE A 30 7.84 -16.26 5.94
N LEU A 31 8.60 -17.17 6.55
CA LEU A 31 8.15 -18.49 6.95
C LEU A 31 7.77 -18.42 8.43
N PHE A 32 6.62 -19.01 8.76
CA PHE A 32 6.13 -19.11 10.13
C PHE A 32 6.28 -20.55 10.61
N ASP A 33 6.58 -20.72 11.90
CA ASP A 33 6.80 -22.03 12.50
C ASP A 33 5.52 -22.87 12.60
N THR A 34 4.36 -22.21 12.72
CA THR A 34 3.05 -22.85 12.85
C THR A 34 2.06 -22.35 11.81
N GLN A 35 1.06 -23.19 11.50
CA GLN A 35 -0.03 -22.83 10.61
C GLN A 35 -0.87 -21.69 11.19
N GLU A 36 -1.10 -21.70 12.51
CA GLU A 36 -1.83 -20.68 13.24
C GLU A 36 -1.16 -19.32 13.13
N ASP A 37 0.17 -19.25 13.22
CA ASP A 37 0.91 -18.00 13.08
C ASP A 37 0.90 -17.49 11.65
N ALA A 38 1.03 -18.39 10.66
CA ALA A 38 0.88 -18.03 9.25
C ALA A 38 -0.50 -17.44 8.94
N ARG A 39 -1.57 -18.01 9.52
CA ARG A 39 -2.94 -17.49 9.37
C ARG A 39 -3.15 -16.15 10.08
N ARG A 40 -2.41 -15.89 11.16
CA ARG A 40 -2.45 -14.64 11.94
C ARG A 40 -1.40 -13.62 11.49
N ALA A 41 -0.72 -13.86 10.37
CA ALA A 41 0.25 -12.92 9.82
C ALA A 41 -0.36 -11.51 9.74
N PRO A 42 0.42 -10.45 10.04
CA PRO A 42 -0.08 -9.10 9.94
C PRO A 42 -0.50 -8.82 8.51
N LYS A 43 -1.71 -8.29 8.35
CA LYS A 43 -2.30 -7.96 7.06
C LYS A 43 -2.55 -6.47 6.94
N GLY A 44 -2.56 -6.01 5.70
CA GLY A 44 -2.85 -4.64 5.35
C GLY A 44 -3.48 -4.54 3.98
N ASP A 45 -3.97 -3.35 3.69
CA ASP A 45 -4.49 -3.01 2.39
C ASP A 45 -3.40 -2.32 1.55
N ILE A 46 -3.41 -2.60 0.25
CA ILE A 46 -2.62 -1.86 -0.73
C ILE A 46 -3.59 -1.16 -1.67
N VAL A 47 -3.42 0.16 -1.79
CA VAL A 47 -4.07 0.98 -2.81
C VAL A 47 -2.97 1.72 -3.55
N LEU A 48 -2.69 1.31 -4.79
CA LEU A 48 -1.70 1.99 -5.61
C LEU A 48 -2.33 3.19 -6.31
N THR A 49 -1.70 4.33 -6.12
CA THR A 49 -2.14 5.63 -6.61
C THR A 49 -1.09 6.19 -7.55
N TYR A 50 -1.52 6.58 -8.75
CA TYR A 50 -0.71 7.31 -9.73
C TYR A 50 -0.85 8.83 -9.51
N CYS A 51 0.28 9.54 -9.47
CA CYS A 51 0.29 11.00 -9.44
C CYS A 51 0.38 11.58 -10.86
N HIS A 52 -0.62 12.38 -11.25
CA HIS A 52 -0.63 13.08 -12.53
C HIS A 52 0.30 14.31 -12.58
N GLY A 53 0.95 14.68 -11.47
CA GLY A 53 1.90 15.78 -11.39
C GLY A 53 3.32 15.34 -11.77
N CYS A 54 3.82 14.29 -11.13
CA CYS A 54 5.20 13.81 -11.32
C CYS A 54 5.31 12.37 -11.84
N GLY A 55 4.20 11.66 -12.03
CA GLY A 55 4.19 10.26 -12.47
C GLY A 55 4.52 9.24 -11.38
N PHE A 56 4.75 9.67 -10.14
CA PHE A 56 5.08 8.76 -9.05
C PHE A 56 3.89 7.86 -8.68
N ILE A 57 4.15 6.57 -8.49
CA ILE A 57 3.19 5.58 -8.00
C ILE A 57 3.51 5.28 -6.54
N PHE A 58 2.52 5.37 -5.66
CA PHE A 58 2.69 5.12 -4.22
C PHE A 58 1.51 4.37 -3.61
N ASN A 59 1.76 3.71 -2.48
CA ASN A 59 0.70 3.11 -1.68
C ASN A 59 0.05 4.20 -0.80
N ARG A 60 -1.28 4.25 -0.80
CA ARG A 60 -2.06 5.23 -0.07
C ARG A 60 -2.33 4.83 1.37
#